data_AF-A0A903WPU9-F1
#
_entry.id   AF-A0A903WPU9-F1
#
_cell.length_a   1.000
_cell.length_b   1.000
_cell.length_c   1.000
_cell.angle_alpha   90.00
_cell.angle_beta   90.00
_cell.angle_gamma   90.00
#
_symmetry.space_group_name_H-M   'P 1'
#
loop_
_entity.id
_entity.type
_entity.pdbx_description
1 polymer ?
#
loop_
_entity_poly.entity_id
_entity_poly.type
_entity_poly.pdbx_seq_one_letter_code
_entity_poly.pdbx_strand_id
1 'polypeptide(L)'
;MLKLALFVCFIGLAVSYDFKDPFYNEVLLEDMLDESVDNVMLSRFRRSASDSLDEKCKRRYKCCNDVNTENLDKIKEVKKQCFTEVRNKNKADKTYEPVDMFSCERLNNTKTEVICAMECVARKKEILNEDGTLMEEKLLEFTRTNFAADEWQQPLLAGFIEMCLKEAKEKVAKNPREPGQCNAETSNYGYCMWRQMALACPKDKQESTKRCERMREKLANNEPIHYYKAELDD
;
A
#
# COMPACT_ATOMS: atom_id res chain seq x y z
N MET A 1 -34.62 -17.69 -34.25
CA MET A 1 -34.25 -16.31 -33.88
C MET A 1 -33.61 -16.35 -32.50
N LEU A 2 -32.29 -16.45 -32.44
CA LEU A 2 -31.54 -16.74 -31.22
C LEU A 2 -30.29 -15.83 -31.19
N LYS A 3 -30.50 -14.51 -31.04
CA LYS A 3 -29.42 -13.53 -30.86
C LYS A 3 -29.98 -12.28 -30.19
N LEU A 4 -30.15 -12.28 -28.86
CA LEU A 4 -30.27 -11.06 -28.03
C LEU A 4 -30.47 -11.44 -26.56
N ALA A 5 -29.42 -11.93 -25.89
CA ALA A 5 -29.36 -12.01 -24.42
C ALA A 5 -27.96 -12.36 -23.89
N LEU A 6 -26.90 -11.77 -24.45
CA LEU A 6 -25.53 -11.88 -23.90
C LEU A 6 -24.90 -10.50 -23.85
N PHE A 7 -25.51 -9.63 -23.05
CA PHE A 7 -24.91 -8.39 -22.58
C PHE A 7 -25.47 -8.16 -21.19
N VAL A 8 -24.76 -8.63 -20.16
CA VAL A 8 -24.78 -8.16 -18.76
C VAL A 8 -23.89 -9.12 -17.97
N CYS A 9 -23.04 -8.53 -17.11
CA CYS A 9 -22.09 -9.14 -16.17
C CYS A 9 -20.66 -9.39 -16.69
N PHE A 10 -20.00 -8.33 -17.16
CA PHE A 10 -18.60 -8.08 -16.76
C PHE A 10 -18.62 -6.96 -15.71
N ILE A 11 -18.99 -7.31 -14.48
CA ILE A 11 -18.63 -6.48 -13.33
C ILE A 11 -17.29 -7.04 -12.86
N GLY A 12 -16.20 -6.38 -13.24
CA GLY A 12 -14.89 -6.66 -12.66
C GLY A 12 -14.93 -6.38 -11.17
N LEU A 13 -15.11 -7.42 -10.36
CA LEU A 13 -14.90 -7.38 -8.91
C LEU A 13 -13.57 -8.06 -8.60
N ALA A 14 -12.48 -7.49 -9.11
CA ALA A 14 -11.16 -7.71 -8.55
C ALA A 14 -10.90 -6.59 -7.56
N VAL A 15 -11.43 -6.73 -6.33
CA VAL A 15 -11.09 -5.80 -5.26
C VAL A 15 -10.45 -6.58 -4.12
N SER A 16 -9.16 -6.74 -4.24
CA SER A 16 -8.30 -7.05 -3.14
C SER A 16 -7.64 -5.78 -2.60
N TYR A 17 -7.58 -5.59 -1.28
CA TYR A 17 -7.45 -4.30 -0.57
C TYR A 17 -8.27 -3.18 -1.23
N ASP A 18 -9.30 -2.67 -0.57
CA ASP A 18 -10.27 -1.78 -1.24
C ASP A 18 -9.70 -0.40 -1.66
N PHE A 19 -8.48 -0.05 -1.24
CA PHE A 19 -7.86 1.29 -1.42
C PHE A 19 -8.79 2.42 -0.98
N LYS A 20 -9.67 2.14 -0.01
CA LYS A 20 -10.60 3.11 0.57
C LYS A 20 -10.02 3.89 1.73
N ASP A 21 -8.88 3.47 2.28
CA ASP A 21 -8.17 4.22 3.32
C ASP A 21 -7.10 5.11 2.67
N PRO A 22 -7.30 6.44 2.65
CA PRO A 22 -6.43 7.37 2.00
C PRO A 22 -5.20 7.70 2.84
N PHE A 23 -5.21 7.49 4.16
CA PHE A 23 -3.99 7.63 4.96
C PHE A 23 -3.03 6.49 4.61
N TYR A 24 -3.55 5.27 4.45
CA TYR A 24 -2.73 4.17 3.95
C TYR A 24 -2.37 4.35 2.48
N ASN A 25 -3.29 4.86 1.64
CA ASN A 25 -2.96 5.15 0.24
C ASN A 25 -1.86 6.21 0.13
N GLU A 26 -1.79 7.19 1.02
CA GLU A 26 -0.67 8.14 1.08
C GLU A 26 0.64 7.46 1.43
N VAL A 27 0.65 6.52 2.38
CA VAL A 27 1.84 5.70 2.69
C VAL A 27 2.27 4.91 1.45
N LEU A 28 1.32 4.30 0.74
CA LEU A 28 1.58 3.59 -0.52
C LEU A 28 2.05 4.53 -1.65
N LEU A 29 1.48 5.74 -1.72
CA LEU A 29 1.84 6.76 -2.71
C LEU A 29 3.23 7.33 -2.43
N GLU A 30 3.63 7.52 -1.18
CA GLU A 30 5.01 7.90 -0.82
C GLU A 30 5.99 6.85 -1.35
N ASP A 31 5.69 5.56 -1.15
CA ASP A 31 6.50 4.47 -1.66
C ASP A 31 6.54 4.41 -3.20
N MET A 32 5.49 4.85 -3.90
CA MET A 32 5.40 4.88 -5.38
C MET A 32 5.97 6.15 -6.02
N LEU A 33 5.82 7.32 -5.40
CA LEU A 33 6.13 8.63 -6.00
C LEU A 33 7.62 8.99 -5.90
N ASP A 34 8.37 8.34 -5.01
CA ASP A 34 9.83 8.45 -4.96
C ASP A 34 10.51 7.91 -6.24
N GLU A 35 9.77 7.22 -7.14
CA GLU A 35 10.20 6.94 -8.53
C GLU A 35 9.89 8.08 -9.52
N SER A 36 8.79 8.82 -9.31
CA SER A 36 8.23 9.76 -10.30
C SER A 36 9.01 11.08 -10.43
N VAL A 37 9.82 11.40 -9.43
CA VAL A 37 10.68 12.60 -9.45
C VAL A 37 11.90 12.39 -10.36
N ASP A 38 12.35 11.15 -10.55
CA ASP A 38 13.54 10.86 -11.35
C ASP A 38 13.25 10.43 -12.79
N ASN A 39 12.03 9.99 -13.12
CA ASN A 39 11.73 9.49 -14.45
C ASN A 39 10.34 9.92 -14.97
N VAL A 40 10.36 10.89 -15.91
CA VAL A 40 9.59 10.92 -17.18
C VAL A 40 8.73 12.17 -17.51
N MET A 41 8.33 13.08 -16.62
CA MET A 41 7.44 14.21 -17.06
C MET A 41 7.83 15.65 -16.67
N LEU A 42 8.76 15.88 -15.74
CA LEU A 42 9.12 17.26 -15.34
C LEU A 42 10.30 17.88 -16.12
N SER A 43 10.97 17.11 -16.98
CA SER A 43 12.16 17.59 -17.70
C SER A 43 11.85 18.58 -18.83
N ARG A 44 10.61 18.62 -19.36
CA ARG A 44 10.25 19.52 -20.48
C ARG A 44 9.84 20.95 -20.09
N PHE A 45 9.62 21.24 -18.80
CA PHE A 45 9.19 22.57 -18.34
C PHE A 45 10.25 23.35 -17.56
N ARG A 46 11.49 22.85 -17.43
CA ARG A 46 12.51 23.50 -16.60
C ARG A 46 13.27 24.58 -17.37
N ARG A 47 12.70 25.78 -17.47
CA ARG A 47 13.49 27.03 -17.57
C ARG A 47 13.54 27.66 -16.17
N SER A 48 14.72 27.51 -15.55
CA SER A 48 15.24 28.34 -14.45
C SER A 48 14.73 28.06 -13.01
N ALA A 49 15.67 28.19 -12.07
CA ALA A 49 15.58 28.04 -10.61
C ALA A 49 15.62 26.58 -10.07
N SER A 50 16.83 26.04 -10.00
CA SER A 50 17.21 24.97 -9.06
C SER A 50 17.29 25.51 -7.63
N ASP A 51 17.03 24.62 -6.67
CA ASP A 51 17.48 24.64 -5.26
C ASP A 51 16.59 25.15 -4.12
N SER A 52 15.28 25.41 -4.30
CA SER A 52 14.47 25.77 -3.10
C SER A 52 13.02 25.26 -3.00
N LEU A 53 12.57 24.35 -3.86
CA LEU A 53 11.20 23.81 -3.78
C LEU A 53 11.07 22.37 -3.23
N ASP A 54 12.17 21.70 -2.86
CA ASP A 54 12.16 20.21 -2.77
C ASP A 54 12.28 19.56 -1.37
N GLU A 55 12.38 20.32 -0.27
CA GLU A 55 12.32 19.71 1.08
C GLU A 55 10.94 19.80 1.73
N LYS A 56 10.18 20.88 1.50
CA LYS A 56 8.87 21.08 2.12
C LYS A 56 7.78 20.15 1.57
N CYS A 57 7.97 19.57 0.38
CA CYS A 57 7.08 18.57 -0.21
C CYS A 57 7.41 17.12 0.19
N LYS A 58 8.62 16.85 0.71
CA LYS A 58 9.01 15.54 1.26
C LYS A 58 8.61 15.40 2.73
N ARG A 59 7.38 15.77 3.07
CA ARG A 59 6.87 15.57 4.43
C ARG A 59 6.61 14.08 4.64
N ARG A 60 7.54 13.38 5.31
CA ARG A 60 7.29 12.05 5.87
C ARG A 60 6.14 12.19 6.87
N TYR A 61 4.95 11.72 6.53
CA TYR A 61 3.78 11.85 7.39
C TYR A 61 3.72 10.69 8.38
N LYS A 62 4.68 10.65 9.31
CA LYS A 62 4.64 9.71 10.41
C LYS A 62 3.73 10.25 11.50
N CYS A 63 2.66 9.53 11.83
CA CYS A 63 1.78 9.86 12.95
C CYS A 63 2.16 9.16 14.27
N CYS A 64 3.18 8.30 14.20
CA CYS A 64 3.80 7.64 15.34
C CYS A 64 5.33 7.75 15.19
N ASN A 65 6.01 8.27 16.21
CA ASN A 65 7.47 8.41 16.21
C ASN A 65 8.15 7.11 16.66
N ASP A 66 8.31 6.19 15.71
CA ASP A 66 9.05 4.93 15.88
C ASP A 66 10.52 5.05 15.43
N VAL A 67 11.41 4.30 16.10
CA VAL A 67 12.88 4.41 15.95
C VAL A 67 13.39 3.66 14.70
N ASN A 68 12.52 2.98 13.97
CA ASN A 68 12.90 1.99 12.96
C ASN A 68 13.27 2.58 11.57
N THR A 69 14.02 3.68 11.50
CA THR A 69 14.28 4.36 10.22
C THR A 69 15.17 3.56 9.26
N GLU A 70 16.23 2.90 9.74
CA GLU A 70 17.22 2.24 8.87
C GLU A 70 16.67 0.99 8.15
N ASN A 71 15.97 0.11 8.86
CA ASN A 71 15.42 -1.11 8.24
C ASN A 71 14.23 -0.80 7.33
N LEU A 72 13.47 0.26 7.64
CA LEU A 72 12.44 0.76 6.74
C LEU A 72 13.05 1.25 5.43
N ASP A 73 14.18 1.94 5.44
CA ASP A 73 14.84 2.39 4.20
C ASP A 73 15.30 1.21 3.34
N LYS A 74 15.80 0.11 3.94
CA LYS A 74 16.12 -1.14 3.22
C LYS A 74 14.88 -1.78 2.58
N ILE A 75 13.75 -1.80 3.28
CA ILE A 75 12.49 -2.28 2.73
C ILE A 75 11.99 -1.36 1.61
N LYS A 76 12.13 -0.04 1.75
CA LYS A 76 11.75 0.94 0.72
C LYS A 76 12.51 0.69 -0.58
N GLU A 77 13.80 0.40 -0.52
CA GLU A 77 14.59 0.09 -1.72
C GLU A 77 14.08 -1.19 -2.42
N VAL A 78 13.75 -2.24 -1.66
CA VAL A 78 13.17 -3.46 -2.23
C VAL A 78 11.79 -3.19 -2.84
N LYS A 79 10.98 -2.34 -2.22
CA LYS A 79 9.69 -1.89 -2.78
C LYS A 79 9.90 -1.20 -4.12
N LYS A 80 10.85 -0.26 -4.22
CA LYS A 80 11.17 0.44 -5.49
C LYS A 80 11.53 -0.54 -6.60
N GLN A 81 12.43 -1.48 -6.32
CA GLN A 81 12.80 -2.53 -7.28
C GLN A 81 11.58 -3.32 -7.77
N CYS A 82 10.69 -3.71 -6.84
CA CYS A 82 9.47 -4.43 -7.19
C CYS A 82 8.49 -3.61 -8.02
N PHE A 83 8.29 -2.32 -7.73
CA PHE A 83 7.46 -1.45 -8.55
C PHE A 83 8.00 -1.31 -9.97
N THR A 84 9.32 -1.09 -10.11
CA THR A 84 10.00 -1.08 -11.42
C THR A 84 9.83 -2.40 -12.17
N GLU A 85 10.02 -3.55 -11.51
CA GLU A 85 9.85 -4.87 -12.13
C GLU A 85 8.42 -5.10 -12.62
N VAL A 86 7.42 -4.76 -11.80
CA VAL A 86 5.99 -4.89 -12.16
C VAL A 86 5.64 -3.99 -13.34
N ARG A 87 6.05 -2.71 -13.30
CA ARG A 87 5.81 -1.76 -14.39
C ARG A 87 6.48 -2.17 -15.69
N ASN A 88 7.70 -2.69 -15.63
CA ASN A 88 8.43 -3.14 -16.80
C ASN A 88 7.80 -4.39 -17.44
N LYS A 89 7.27 -5.32 -16.63
CA LYS A 89 6.48 -6.45 -17.13
C LYS A 89 5.23 -5.96 -17.86
N ASN A 90 4.46 -5.06 -17.24
CA ASN A 90 3.27 -4.47 -17.88
C ASN A 90 3.60 -3.76 -19.21
N LYS A 91 4.72 -3.02 -19.28
CA LYS A 91 5.19 -2.39 -20.52
C LYS A 91 5.57 -3.41 -21.60
N ALA A 92 6.27 -4.48 -21.23
CA ALA A 92 6.68 -5.54 -22.15
C ALA A 92 5.47 -6.29 -22.73
N ASP A 93 4.43 -6.46 -21.92
CA ASP A 93 3.17 -7.11 -22.31
C ASP A 93 2.25 -6.21 -23.16
N LYS A 94 2.73 -5.02 -23.57
CA LYS A 94 2.01 -4.04 -24.40
C LYS A 94 0.68 -3.55 -23.82
N THR A 95 0.46 -3.66 -22.51
CA THR A 95 -0.72 -3.07 -21.84
C THR A 95 -0.60 -1.57 -21.58
N TYR A 96 0.43 -0.92 -22.13
CA TYR A 96 0.63 0.53 -22.05
C TYR A 96 -0.16 1.24 -23.17
N GLU A 97 -1.49 1.28 -23.03
CA GLU A 97 -2.30 2.27 -23.75
C GLU A 97 -2.19 3.64 -23.05
N PRO A 98 -2.35 4.78 -23.75
CA PRO A 98 -2.40 6.09 -23.12
C PRO A 98 -3.62 6.15 -22.19
N VAL A 99 -3.43 5.75 -20.93
CA VAL A 99 -4.50 5.68 -19.94
C VAL A 99 -4.88 7.09 -19.52
N ASP A 100 -6.12 7.49 -19.80
CA ASP A 100 -6.75 8.71 -19.28
C ASP A 100 -6.51 8.78 -17.76
N MET A 101 -5.94 9.90 -17.31
CA MET A 101 -5.57 10.12 -15.90
C MET A 101 -6.79 10.14 -14.97
N PHE A 102 -8.00 10.28 -15.51
CA PHE A 102 -9.25 10.32 -14.77
C PHE A 102 -10.11 9.06 -14.93
N SER A 103 -9.61 8.02 -15.57
CA SER A 103 -10.38 6.79 -15.78
C SER A 103 -10.31 5.84 -14.58
N CYS A 104 -11.42 5.12 -14.34
CA CYS A 104 -11.48 4.02 -13.37
C CYS A 104 -10.49 2.89 -13.70
N GLU A 105 -10.14 2.76 -14.99
CA GLU A 105 -9.18 1.78 -15.48
C GLU A 105 -7.77 2.05 -14.97
N ARG A 106 -7.32 3.31 -14.97
CA ARG A 106 -6.02 3.69 -14.39
C ARG A 106 -5.93 3.36 -12.90
N LEU A 107 -7.01 3.64 -12.18
CA LEU A 107 -7.10 3.32 -10.76
C LEU A 107 -6.95 1.82 -10.55
N ASN A 108 -7.71 0.99 -11.28
CA ASN A 108 -7.60 -0.47 -11.18
C ASN A 108 -6.20 -0.98 -11.53
N ASN A 109 -5.55 -0.44 -12.57
CA ASN A 109 -4.19 -0.82 -12.92
C ASN A 109 -3.19 -0.46 -11.80
N THR A 110 -3.33 0.73 -11.21
CA THR A 110 -2.48 1.16 -10.08
C THR A 110 -2.69 0.27 -8.86
N LYS A 111 -3.95 -0.14 -8.58
CA LYS A 111 -4.25 -1.09 -7.51
C LYS A 111 -3.53 -2.41 -7.74
N THR A 112 -3.64 -2.97 -8.94
CA THR A 112 -2.94 -4.21 -9.33
C THR A 112 -1.43 -4.06 -9.23
N GLU A 113 -0.86 -2.94 -9.67
CA GLU A 113 0.57 -2.65 -9.53
C GLU A 113 1.03 -2.72 -8.05
N VAL A 114 0.28 -2.07 -7.16
CA VAL A 114 0.59 -2.09 -5.71
C VAL A 114 0.48 -3.51 -5.14
N ILE A 115 -0.57 -4.25 -5.47
CA ILE A 115 -0.75 -5.64 -5.01
C ILE A 115 0.43 -6.50 -5.46
N CYS A 116 0.78 -6.44 -6.74
CA CYS A 116 1.89 -7.18 -7.31
C CYS A 116 3.25 -6.76 -6.73
N ALA A 117 3.46 -5.46 -6.48
CA ALA A 117 4.68 -4.97 -5.88
C ALA A 117 4.82 -5.49 -4.44
N MET A 118 3.74 -5.49 -3.66
CA MET A 118 3.74 -6.01 -2.28
C MET A 118 4.01 -7.53 -2.26
N GLU A 119 3.39 -8.30 -3.16
CA GLU A 119 3.70 -9.73 -3.31
C GLU A 119 5.17 -9.95 -3.71
N CYS A 120 5.70 -9.16 -4.64
CA CYS A 120 7.11 -9.21 -5.04
C CYS A 120 8.05 -8.98 -3.86
N VAL A 121 7.75 -7.99 -2.99
CA VAL A 121 8.56 -7.71 -1.79
C VAL A 121 8.55 -8.93 -0.86
N ALA A 122 7.38 -9.50 -0.59
CA ALA A 122 7.24 -10.67 0.26
C ALA A 122 7.96 -11.90 -0.34
N ARG A 123 7.94 -12.05 -1.66
CA ARG A 123 8.70 -13.09 -2.37
C ARG A 123 10.21 -12.90 -2.23
N LYS A 124 10.73 -11.68 -2.45
CA LYS A 124 12.16 -11.35 -2.30
C LYS A 124 12.64 -11.46 -0.85
N LYS A 125 11.74 -11.34 0.12
CA LYS A 125 12.00 -11.53 1.54
C LYS A 125 11.76 -12.96 2.01
N GLU A 126 11.44 -13.85 1.07
CA GLU A 126 11.26 -15.28 1.31
C GLU A 126 10.24 -15.58 2.41
N ILE A 127 9.17 -14.76 2.49
CA ILE A 127 8.05 -14.93 3.44
C ILE A 127 6.76 -15.43 2.77
N LEU A 128 6.84 -15.83 1.49
CA LEU A 128 5.73 -16.45 0.76
C LEU A 128 5.98 -17.93 0.48
N ASN A 129 4.93 -18.72 0.60
CA ASN A 129 4.84 -20.07 0.05
C ASN A 129 4.89 -20.03 -1.49
N GLU A 130 5.09 -21.20 -2.10
CA GLU A 130 5.13 -21.33 -3.57
C GLU A 130 3.84 -20.84 -4.25
N ASP A 131 2.69 -21.00 -3.59
CA ASP A 131 1.39 -20.56 -4.05
C ASP A 131 1.15 -19.03 -3.92
N GLY A 132 2.08 -18.31 -3.30
CA GLY A 132 2.02 -16.87 -3.06
C GLY A 132 1.28 -16.47 -1.77
N THR A 133 0.98 -17.40 -0.86
CA THR A 133 0.41 -17.13 0.47
C THR A 133 1.50 -16.86 1.51
N LEU A 134 1.19 -16.22 2.64
CA LEU A 134 2.19 -15.86 3.66
C LEU A 134 2.60 -17.08 4.51
N MET A 135 3.91 -17.22 4.76
CA MET A 135 4.49 -18.20 5.69
C MET A 135 4.46 -17.68 7.12
N GLU A 136 3.50 -18.16 7.91
CA GLU A 136 3.23 -17.72 9.28
C GLU A 136 4.48 -17.79 10.19
N GLU A 137 5.24 -18.87 10.05
CA GLU A 137 6.45 -19.13 10.84
C GLU A 137 7.57 -18.12 10.61
N LYS A 138 7.57 -17.41 9.47
CA LYS A 138 8.56 -16.38 9.15
C LYS A 138 8.08 -14.95 9.45
N LEU A 139 6.78 -14.74 9.64
CA LEU A 139 6.20 -13.40 9.80
C LEU A 139 6.68 -12.69 11.07
N LEU A 140 6.85 -13.43 12.17
CA LEU A 140 7.28 -12.84 13.44
C LEU A 140 8.66 -12.19 13.32
N GLU A 141 9.63 -12.95 12.82
CA GLU A 141 11.00 -12.47 12.69
C GLU A 141 11.13 -11.38 11.61
N PHE A 142 10.40 -11.55 10.50
CA PHE A 142 10.32 -10.53 9.46
C PHE A 142 9.77 -9.20 9.98
N THR A 143 8.64 -9.23 10.69
CA THR A 143 7.98 -8.02 11.22
C THR A 143 8.85 -7.35 12.27
N ARG A 144 9.40 -8.13 13.20
CA ARG A 144 10.33 -7.63 14.23
C ARG A 144 11.51 -6.90 13.61
N THR A 145 12.19 -7.53 12.65
CA THR A 145 13.43 -7.00 12.09
C THR A 145 13.19 -5.76 11.22
N ASN A 146 12.08 -5.73 10.47
CA ASN A 146 11.90 -4.75 9.41
C ASN A 146 10.93 -3.62 9.77
N PHE A 147 9.96 -3.86 10.65
CA PHE A 147 8.86 -2.92 10.91
C PHE A 147 8.70 -2.55 12.38
N ALA A 148 9.07 -3.43 13.30
CA ALA A 148 8.81 -3.26 14.72
C ALA A 148 10.10 -3.28 15.55
N ALA A 149 10.92 -2.24 15.44
CA ALA A 149 12.20 -2.16 16.16
C ALA A 149 12.04 -1.66 17.62
N ASP A 150 10.94 -0.98 17.96
CA ASP A 150 10.76 -0.45 19.31
C ASP A 150 10.36 -1.56 20.29
N GLU A 151 10.85 -1.48 21.53
CA GLU A 151 10.55 -2.46 22.58
C GLU A 151 9.06 -2.57 22.90
N TRP A 152 8.32 -1.46 22.84
CA TRP A 152 6.88 -1.44 23.10
C TRP A 152 6.07 -2.20 22.05
N GLN A 153 6.62 -2.39 20.84
CA GLN A 153 5.96 -3.12 19.76
C GLN A 153 6.08 -4.63 19.94
N GLN A 154 7.20 -5.11 20.50
CA GLN A 154 7.50 -6.54 20.66
C GLN A 154 6.37 -7.37 21.29
N PRO A 155 5.78 -6.98 22.44
CA PRO A 155 4.72 -7.78 23.08
C PRO A 155 3.43 -7.81 22.25
N LEU A 156 3.24 -6.89 21.31
CA LEU A 156 2.03 -6.80 20.48
C LEU A 156 2.11 -7.64 19.21
N LEU A 157 3.33 -7.98 18.75
CA LEU A 157 3.55 -8.57 17.43
C LEU A 157 2.80 -9.88 17.22
N ALA A 158 2.91 -10.82 18.14
CA ALA A 158 2.29 -12.15 17.98
C ALA A 158 0.78 -12.04 17.77
N GLY A 159 0.09 -11.24 18.61
CA GLY A 159 -1.36 -11.04 18.51
C GLY A 159 -1.77 -10.31 17.23
N PHE A 160 -1.00 -9.30 16.81
CA PHE A 160 -1.29 -8.58 15.57
C PHE A 160 -1.04 -9.44 14.33
N ILE A 161 0.02 -10.25 14.32
CA ILE A 161 0.33 -11.15 13.21
C ILE A 161 -0.79 -12.16 13.04
N GLU A 162 -1.22 -12.83 14.11
CA GLU A 162 -2.31 -13.81 14.08
C GLU A 162 -3.60 -13.17 13.55
N MET A 163 -4.00 -12.04 14.12
CA MET A 163 -5.21 -11.31 13.74
C MET A 163 -5.18 -10.88 12.26
N CYS A 164 -4.07 -10.27 11.83
CA CYS A 164 -3.95 -9.74 10.48
C CYS A 164 -3.79 -10.82 9.42
N LEU A 165 -3.14 -11.94 9.76
CA LEU A 165 -3.04 -13.09 8.85
C LEU A 165 -4.41 -13.72 8.64
N LYS A 166 -5.20 -13.88 9.71
CA LYS A 166 -6.57 -14.35 9.63
C LYS A 166 -7.43 -13.42 8.76
N GLU A 167 -7.39 -12.11 9.02
CA GLU A 167 -8.16 -11.13 8.23
C GLU A 167 -7.76 -11.14 6.75
N ALA A 168 -6.47 -11.24 6.45
CA ALA A 168 -5.96 -11.30 5.08
C ALA A 168 -6.46 -12.55 4.34
N LYS A 169 -6.36 -13.73 4.98
CA LYS A 169 -6.86 -15.00 4.42
C LYS A 169 -8.36 -14.96 4.19
N GLU A 170 -9.15 -14.42 5.13
CA GLU A 170 -10.59 -14.27 4.96
C GLU A 170 -10.95 -13.33 3.79
N LYS A 171 -10.21 -12.24 3.60
CA LYS A 171 -10.42 -11.30 2.49
C LYS A 171 -10.13 -11.92 1.12
N VAL A 172 -9.05 -12.70 1.02
CA VAL A 172 -8.70 -13.42 -0.22
C VAL A 172 -9.69 -14.56 -0.48
N ALA A 173 -10.16 -15.26 0.56
CA ALA A 173 -11.18 -16.29 0.39
C ALA A 173 -12.51 -15.71 -0.13
N LYS A 174 -12.89 -14.51 0.31
CA LYS A 174 -14.09 -13.80 -0.16
C LYS A 174 -13.94 -13.25 -1.58
N ASN A 175 -12.72 -12.89 -1.98
CA ASN A 175 -12.42 -12.36 -3.31
C ASN A 175 -11.23 -13.13 -3.90
N PRO A 176 -11.46 -14.36 -4.41
CA PRO A 176 -10.38 -15.16 -4.99
C PRO A 176 -9.77 -14.45 -6.19
N ARG A 177 -8.44 -14.52 -6.31
CA ARG A 177 -7.74 -13.98 -7.48
C ARG A 177 -8.09 -14.75 -8.74
N GLU A 178 -8.08 -14.07 -9.88
CA GLU A 178 -8.17 -14.74 -11.19
C GLU A 178 -6.81 -15.35 -11.57
N PRO A 179 -6.78 -16.38 -12.44
CA PRO A 179 -5.53 -16.94 -12.94
C PRO A 179 -4.63 -15.87 -13.57
N GLY A 180 -3.36 -15.84 -13.18
CA GLY A 180 -2.39 -14.84 -13.65
C GLY A 180 -2.36 -13.53 -12.85
N GLN A 181 -3.27 -13.32 -11.89
CA GLN A 181 -3.23 -12.17 -10.99
C GLN A 181 -2.34 -12.44 -9.77
N CYS A 182 -1.78 -11.37 -9.23
CA CYS A 182 -1.02 -11.38 -7.98
C CYS A 182 -1.92 -11.68 -6.78
N ASN A 183 -1.39 -12.38 -5.78
CA ASN A 183 -2.06 -12.65 -4.53
C ASN A 183 -2.01 -11.42 -3.62
N ALA A 184 -3.18 -10.96 -3.22
CA ALA A 184 -3.32 -9.79 -2.37
C ALA A 184 -3.36 -10.07 -0.87
N GLU A 185 -3.13 -11.31 -0.45
CA GLU A 185 -2.95 -11.66 0.95
C GLU A 185 -1.90 -10.73 1.61
N THR A 186 -0.77 -10.52 0.93
CA THR A 186 0.31 -9.66 1.42
C THR A 186 -0.11 -8.21 1.59
N SER A 187 -0.85 -7.64 0.62
CA SER A 187 -1.29 -6.23 0.71
C SER A 187 -2.37 -6.04 1.78
N ASN A 188 -3.30 -7.00 1.91
CA ASN A 188 -4.30 -7.02 2.98
C ASN A 188 -3.64 -7.15 4.37
N TYR A 189 -2.66 -8.04 4.49
CA TYR A 189 -1.89 -8.23 5.72
C TYR A 189 -1.13 -6.96 6.11
N GLY A 190 -0.41 -6.35 5.16
CA GLY A 190 0.33 -5.11 5.39
C GLY A 190 -0.56 -3.96 5.85
N TYR A 191 -1.74 -3.81 5.25
CA TYR A 191 -2.73 -2.81 5.68
C TYR A 191 -3.20 -3.05 7.11
N CYS A 192 -3.57 -4.30 7.44
CA CYS A 192 -4.00 -4.63 8.80
C CYS A 192 -2.89 -4.35 9.82
N MET A 193 -1.65 -4.76 9.53
CA MET A 193 -0.51 -4.53 10.42
C MET A 193 -0.26 -3.04 10.65
N TRP A 194 -0.28 -2.23 9.59
CA TRP A 194 -0.18 -0.77 9.71
C TRP A 194 -1.28 -0.20 10.61
N ARG A 195 -2.54 -0.62 10.39
CA ARG A 195 -3.69 -0.15 11.19
C ARG A 195 -3.54 -0.51 12.67
N GLN A 196 -3.18 -1.75 12.99
CA GLN A 196 -3.02 -2.19 14.38
C GLN A 196 -1.87 -1.45 15.07
N MET A 197 -0.73 -1.29 14.39
CA MET A 197 0.41 -0.54 14.91
C MET A 197 0.10 0.95 15.11
N ALA A 198 -0.65 1.57 14.19
CA ALA A 198 -1.05 2.97 14.31
C ALA A 198 -1.99 3.20 15.51
N LEU A 199 -2.92 2.26 15.77
CA LEU A 199 -3.84 2.30 16.90
C LEU A 199 -3.14 2.03 18.25
N ALA A 200 -2.11 1.17 18.24
CA ALA A 200 -1.37 0.82 19.43
C ALA A 200 -0.26 1.81 19.82
N CYS A 201 0.00 2.82 18.98
CA CYS A 201 1.04 3.81 19.22
C CYS A 201 0.87 4.49 20.59
N PRO A 202 1.85 4.42 21.52
CA PRO A 202 1.77 5.04 22.84
C PRO A 202 1.54 6.56 22.78
N LYS A 203 0.78 7.11 23.73
CA LYS A 203 0.40 8.54 23.73
C LYS A 203 1.60 9.48 23.71
N ASP A 204 2.69 9.11 24.36
CA ASP A 204 3.97 9.84 24.40
C ASP A 204 4.74 9.79 23.07
N LYS A 205 4.40 8.86 22.17
CA LYS A 205 4.98 8.73 20.82
C LYS A 205 4.04 9.22 19.71
N GLN A 206 2.84 9.66 20.06
CA GLN A 206 1.86 10.16 19.11
C GLN A 206 2.13 11.61 18.72
N GLU A 207 2.13 11.86 17.41
CA GLU A 207 2.10 13.24 16.90
C GLU A 207 0.74 13.89 17.16
N SER A 208 0.72 15.09 17.74
CA SER A 208 -0.50 15.81 18.16
C SER A 208 -1.10 16.70 17.05
N THR A 209 -0.80 16.40 15.78
CA THR A 209 -1.38 17.17 14.68
C THR A 209 -2.83 16.77 14.47
N LYS A 210 -3.71 17.74 14.12
CA LYS A 210 -5.13 17.48 13.79
C LYS A 210 -5.32 16.37 12.75
N ARG A 211 -4.34 16.18 11.85
CA ARG A 211 -4.36 15.10 10.85
C ARG A 211 -4.18 13.73 11.51
N CYS A 212 -3.19 13.58 12.38
CA CYS A 212 -2.93 12.32 13.06
C CYS A 212 -4.03 11.96 14.06
N GLU A 213 -4.64 12.95 14.70
CA GLU A 213 -5.84 12.76 15.52
C GLU A 213 -7.01 12.22 14.69
N ARG A 214 -7.34 12.88 13.56
CA ARG A 214 -8.39 12.41 12.64
C ARG A 214 -8.12 11.01 12.09
N MET A 215 -6.86 10.70 11.75
CA MET A 215 -6.48 9.36 11.31
C MET A 215 -6.77 8.31 12.40
N ARG A 216 -6.29 8.55 13.63
CA ARG A 216 -6.49 7.61 14.75
C ARG A 216 -7.97 7.41 15.08
N GLU A 217 -8.76 8.48 15.08
CA GLU A 217 -10.21 8.43 15.31
C GLU A 217 -10.91 7.57 14.25
N LYS A 218 -10.63 7.81 12.96
CA LYS A 218 -11.24 7.04 11.86
C LYS A 218 -10.83 5.56 11.87
N LEU A 219 -9.56 5.28 12.17
CA LEU A 219 -9.06 3.90 12.28
C LEU A 219 -9.73 3.13 13.42
N ALA A 220 -10.01 3.81 14.53
CA ALA A 220 -10.69 3.24 15.70
C ALA A 220 -12.16 2.92 15.38
N ASN A 221 -12.83 3.79 14.61
CA ASN A 221 -14.24 3.64 14.25
C ASN A 221 -14.47 2.71 13.04
N ASN A 222 -13.41 2.20 12.40
CA ASN A 222 -13.51 1.34 11.22
C ASN A 222 -14.25 2.02 10.03
N GLU A 223 -14.20 3.35 9.97
CA GLU A 223 -14.94 4.13 8.98
C GLU A 223 -14.21 4.18 7.63
N PRO A 224 -14.92 4.03 6.49
CA PRO A 224 -14.34 4.25 5.17
C PRO A 224 -14.00 5.74 5.00
N ILE A 225 -12.73 6.02 4.76
CA ILE A 225 -12.18 7.36 4.82
C ILE A 225 -12.23 7.97 3.42
N HIS A 226 -13.28 8.73 3.10
CA HIS A 226 -13.33 9.49 1.85
C HIS A 226 -12.62 10.84 1.99
N TYR A 227 -11.65 11.13 1.11
CA TYR A 227 -10.85 12.36 1.15
C TYR A 227 -11.64 13.64 0.80
N TYR A 228 -12.78 13.52 0.09
CA TYR A 228 -13.34 14.65 -0.65
C TYR A 228 -14.25 15.62 0.12
N LYS A 229 -14.48 15.45 1.43
CA LYS A 229 -15.47 16.29 2.14
C LYS A 229 -14.92 17.23 3.21
N ALA A 230 -13.62 17.19 3.53
CA ALA A 230 -13.11 17.91 4.71
C ALA A 230 -12.00 18.94 4.44
N GLU A 231 -11.67 19.24 3.18
CA GLU A 231 -10.61 20.21 2.83
C GLU A 231 -11.07 21.29 1.82
N LEU A 232 -12.38 21.44 1.60
CA LEU A 232 -12.95 22.55 0.79
C LEU A 232 -13.66 23.61 1.64
N ASP A 233 -13.67 23.45 2.97
CA ASP A 233 -14.36 24.36 3.90
C ASP A 233 -13.37 25.09 4.87
N ASP A 234 -12.10 25.23 4.49
CA ASP A 234 -11.16 26.19 5.11
C ASP A 234 -10.67 27.21 4.06
#